data_AF-D7DQP4-F1
#
_entry.id   AF-D7DQP4-F1
#
_cell.length_a   1.000
_cell.length_b   1.000
_cell.length_c   1.000
_cell.angle_alpha   90.00
_cell.angle_beta   90.00
_cell.angle_gamma   90.00
#
_symmetry.space_group_name_H-M   'P 1'
#
loop_
_entity.id
_entity.type
_entity.pdbx_description
1 polymer ?
#
loop_
_entity_poly.entity_id
_entity_poly.type
_entity_poly.pdbx_seq_one_letter_code
_entity_poly.pdbx_strand_id
1 'polypeptide(L)'
;MNKFILRVITFTIGLFIMAFGITLSVKTNMGISPISCVPYVYSFKLPFTLGELTILFNVLLIILQMIILRRNYRLIHLVQLPVVLVLGIFIDLTMYMFSDVHISNYILQVLLCLFSCVLIGFGVFLEVKSKITYLPGEGLAMAISDTFEKEFGKAKVGVDVSMVAVGIISSFIFLNQLQGIREGTIFAAILVGFFVKLFNKISLSSISNKIWIR
;
A
#
# COMPACT_ATOMS: atom_id res chain seq x y z
N MET A 1 14.16 -26.30 -5.23
CA MET A 1 12.89 -25.55 -5.14
C MET A 1 12.76 -24.67 -6.37
N ASN A 2 11.71 -24.79 -7.18
CA ASN A 2 11.57 -24.01 -8.41
C ASN A 2 11.66 -22.51 -8.10
N LYS A 3 12.49 -21.76 -8.85
CA LYS A 3 12.69 -20.31 -8.66
C LYS A 3 11.36 -19.53 -8.63
N PHE A 4 10.34 -20.03 -9.31
CA PHE A 4 8.99 -19.48 -9.32
C PHE A 4 8.26 -19.64 -7.97
N ILE A 5 8.30 -20.84 -7.36
CA ILE A 5 7.66 -21.10 -6.06
C ILE A 5 8.22 -20.17 -4.98
N LEU A 6 9.55 -19.97 -4.98
CA LEU A 6 10.19 -19.05 -4.04
C LEU A 6 9.70 -17.61 -4.22
N ARG A 7 9.48 -17.15 -5.47
CA ARG A 7 8.92 -15.81 -5.74
C ARG A 7 7.50 -15.69 -5.22
N VAL A 8 6.66 -16.70 -5.44
CA VAL A 8 5.26 -16.70 -4.96
C VAL A 8 5.22 -16.68 -3.43
N ILE A 9 6.01 -17.51 -2.76
CA ILE A 9 6.09 -17.52 -1.29
C ILE A 9 6.58 -16.15 -0.78
N THR A 10 7.63 -15.59 -1.39
CA THR A 10 8.17 -14.27 -1.00
C THR A 10 7.13 -13.17 -1.16
N PHE A 11 6.38 -13.20 -2.26
CA PHE A 11 5.32 -12.24 -2.54
C PHE A 11 4.17 -12.36 -1.54
N THR A 12 3.67 -13.57 -1.29
CA THR A 12 2.58 -13.81 -0.33
C THR A 12 2.98 -13.40 1.09
N ILE A 13 4.21 -13.70 1.51
CA ILE A 13 4.75 -13.21 2.79
C ILE A 13 4.82 -11.69 2.81
N GLY A 14 5.27 -11.07 1.71
CA GLY A 14 5.28 -9.61 1.55
C GLY A 14 3.89 -8.99 1.72
N LEU A 15 2.86 -9.57 1.07
CA LEU A 15 1.47 -9.13 1.22
C LEU A 15 0.96 -9.28 2.65
N PHE A 16 1.28 -10.39 3.33
CA PHE A 16 0.86 -10.62 4.70
C PHE A 16 1.50 -9.62 5.68
N ILE A 17 2.81 -9.37 5.54
CA ILE A 17 3.51 -8.36 6.35
C ILE A 17 2.94 -6.97 6.07
N MET A 18 2.65 -6.65 4.81
CA MET A 18 2.02 -5.39 4.44
C MET A 18 0.65 -5.23 5.08
N ALA A 19 -0.21 -6.27 5.02
CA ALA A 19 -1.53 -6.26 5.65
C ALA A 19 -1.44 -6.06 7.17
N PHE A 20 -0.49 -6.73 7.83
CA PHE A 20 -0.24 -6.53 9.27
C PHE A 20 0.17 -5.08 9.57
N GLY A 21 1.05 -4.50 8.75
CA GLY A 21 1.43 -3.08 8.86
C GLY A 21 0.24 -2.13 8.67
N ILE A 22 -0.64 -2.38 7.69
CA ILE A 22 -1.86 -1.60 7.45
C ILE A 22 -2.76 -1.64 8.69
N THR A 23 -3.04 -2.84 9.22
CA THR A 23 -3.86 -3.04 10.42
C THR A 23 -3.29 -2.30 11.63
N LEU A 24 -1.98 -2.38 11.85
CA LEU A 24 -1.34 -1.68 12.96
C LEU A 24 -1.44 -0.16 12.80
N SER A 25 -1.22 0.35 11.58
CA SER A 25 -1.36 1.78 11.26
C SER A 25 -2.78 2.26 11.58
N VAL A 26 -3.80 1.51 11.19
CA VAL A 26 -5.21 1.80 11.49
C VAL A 26 -5.46 1.83 13.00
N LYS A 27 -4.98 0.83 13.73
CA LYS A 27 -5.18 0.71 15.19
C LYS A 27 -4.51 1.83 15.99
N THR A 28 -3.49 2.51 15.46
CA THR A 28 -2.83 3.62 16.14
C THR A 28 -3.66 4.91 16.21
N ASN A 29 -4.70 5.07 15.38
CA ASN A 29 -5.52 6.29 15.29
C ASN A 29 -4.73 7.61 15.08
N MET A 30 -3.47 7.54 14.64
CA MET A 30 -2.61 8.71 14.38
C MET A 30 -2.52 9.11 12.91
N GLY A 31 -3.07 8.30 12.02
CA GLY A 31 -2.99 8.48 10.58
C GLY A 31 -2.73 7.15 9.89
N ILE A 32 -3.18 7.05 8.65
CA ILE A 32 -3.10 5.84 7.83
C ILE A 32 -2.30 6.16 6.57
N SER A 33 -1.70 5.12 5.96
CA SER A 33 -1.03 5.26 4.67
C SER A 33 -1.96 5.88 3.61
N PRO A 34 -1.43 6.70 2.68
CA PRO A 34 -2.21 7.35 1.62
C PRO A 34 -3.14 6.41 0.85
N ILE A 35 -2.67 5.19 0.56
CA ILE A 35 -3.42 4.22 -0.23
C ILE A 35 -4.61 3.61 0.52
N SER A 36 -4.48 3.43 1.84
CA SER A 36 -5.54 2.86 2.69
C SER A 36 -6.43 3.94 3.33
N CYS A 37 -6.05 5.20 3.18
CA CYS A 37 -6.80 6.36 3.68
C CYS A 37 -8.23 6.41 3.13
N VAL A 38 -8.39 6.28 1.80
CA VAL A 38 -9.70 6.28 1.15
C VAL A 38 -10.58 5.14 1.66
N PRO A 39 -10.20 3.84 1.53
CA PRO A 39 -11.06 2.75 1.99
C PRO A 39 -11.38 2.82 3.49
N TYR A 40 -10.48 3.35 4.31
CA TYR A 40 -10.73 3.55 5.74
C TYR A 40 -11.81 4.59 6.03
N VAL A 41 -11.82 5.73 5.33
CA VAL A 41 -12.88 6.74 5.51
C VAL A 41 -14.24 6.15 5.14
N TYR A 42 -14.31 5.38 4.06
CA TYR A 42 -15.55 4.73 3.64
C TYR A 42 -16.00 3.60 4.58
N SER A 43 -15.09 2.96 5.32
CA SER A 43 -15.44 1.87 6.24
C SER A 43 -16.22 2.33 7.47
N PHE A 44 -16.26 3.64 7.74
CA PHE A 44 -17.13 4.20 8.78
C PHE A 44 -18.59 4.36 8.35
N LYS A 45 -18.87 4.42 7.04
CA LYS A 45 -20.21 4.71 6.52
C LYS A 45 -20.84 3.51 5.81
N LEU A 46 -20.04 2.72 5.12
CA LEU A 46 -20.50 1.55 4.37
C LEU A 46 -20.44 0.29 5.25
N PRO A 47 -21.37 -0.67 5.06
CA PRO A 47 -21.40 -1.93 5.82
C PRO A 47 -20.37 -2.95 5.32
N PHE A 48 -19.23 -2.48 4.79
CA PHE A 48 -18.16 -3.32 4.25
C PHE A 48 -16.94 -3.30 5.16
N THR A 49 -16.18 -4.39 5.15
CA THR A 49 -14.93 -4.47 5.90
C THR A 49 -13.85 -3.58 5.28
N LEU A 50 -12.79 -3.32 6.05
CA LEU A 50 -11.65 -2.55 5.53
C LEU A 50 -10.97 -3.29 4.36
N GLY A 51 -10.88 -4.62 4.43
CA GLY A 51 -10.32 -5.45 3.37
C GLY A 51 -11.17 -5.40 2.09
N GLU A 52 -12.48 -5.52 2.20
CA GLU A 52 -13.42 -5.39 1.07
C GLU A 52 -13.34 -4.02 0.40
N LEU A 53 -13.30 -2.94 1.19
CA LEU A 53 -13.16 -1.60 0.66
C LEU A 53 -11.78 -1.38 0.03
N THR A 54 -10.73 -1.99 0.60
CA THR A 54 -9.39 -1.98 0.00
C THR A 54 -9.38 -2.70 -1.35
N ILE A 55 -10.07 -3.83 -1.48
CA ILE A 55 -10.24 -4.54 -2.76
C ILE A 55 -10.94 -3.64 -3.76
N LEU A 56 -12.11 -3.08 -3.40
CA LEU A 56 -12.90 -2.21 -4.28
C LEU A 56 -12.10 -1.00 -4.74
N PHE A 57 -11.41 -0.33 -3.81
CA PHE A 57 -10.57 0.81 -4.13
C PHE A 57 -9.43 0.42 -5.09
N ASN A 58 -8.76 -0.71 -4.85
CA ASN A 58 -7.71 -1.19 -5.74
C ASN A 58 -8.25 -1.55 -7.13
N VAL A 59 -9.45 -2.11 -7.24
CA VAL A 59 -10.13 -2.33 -8.53
C VAL A 59 -10.36 -1.01 -9.27
N LEU A 60 -10.77 0.04 -8.57
CA LEU A 60 -10.90 1.38 -9.15
C LEU A 60 -9.55 1.90 -9.67
N LEU A 61 -8.44 1.67 -8.95
CA LEU A 61 -7.10 2.05 -9.41
C LEU A 61 -6.68 1.27 -10.66
N ILE A 62 -7.04 -0.02 -10.77
CA ILE A 62 -6.80 -0.82 -11.97
C ILE A 62 -7.58 -0.25 -13.16
N ILE A 63 -8.84 0.14 -12.96
CA ILE A 63 -9.65 0.80 -14.01
C ILE A 63 -9.00 2.13 -14.43
N LEU A 64 -8.52 2.93 -13.46
CA LEU A 64 -7.83 4.18 -13.76
C LEU A 64 -6.53 3.95 -14.55
N GLN A 65 -5.76 2.92 -14.22
CA GLN A 65 -4.61 2.49 -15.01
C GLN A 65 -5.00 2.13 -16.45
N MET A 66 -6.09 1.39 -16.65
CA MET A 66 -6.59 1.07 -18.00
C MET A 66 -6.94 2.34 -18.78
N ILE A 67 -7.57 3.32 -18.14
CA ILE A 67 -7.94 4.60 -18.78
C ILE A 67 -6.70 5.43 -19.16
N ILE A 68 -5.65 5.42 -18.32
CA ILE A 68 -4.41 6.17 -18.57
C ILE A 68 -3.58 5.49 -19.67
N LEU A 69 -3.34 4.18 -19.57
CA LEU A 69 -2.54 3.46 -20.56
C LEU A 69 -3.26 3.28 -21.90
N ARG A 70 -4.60 3.27 -21.90
CA ARG A 70 -5.45 3.04 -23.08
C ARG A 70 -4.97 1.81 -23.86
N ARG A 71 -4.45 2.01 -25.07
CA ARG A 71 -3.95 0.95 -25.97
C ARG A 71 -2.67 0.27 -25.46
N ASN A 72 -1.95 0.89 -24.54
CA ASN A 72 -0.73 0.32 -23.95
C ASN A 72 -1.01 -0.64 -22.78
N TYR A 73 -2.29 -0.78 -22.37
CA TYR A 73 -2.64 -1.64 -21.24
C TYR A 73 -2.47 -3.12 -21.60
N ARG A 74 -1.55 -3.78 -20.90
CA ARG A 74 -1.30 -5.21 -21.08
C ARG A 74 -2.20 -6.02 -20.16
N LEU A 75 -2.82 -7.08 -20.70
CA LEU A 75 -3.69 -7.99 -19.94
C LEU A 75 -2.99 -8.65 -18.74
N ILE A 76 -1.65 -8.73 -18.74
CA ILE A 76 -0.88 -9.22 -17.60
C ILE A 76 -1.11 -8.40 -16.31
N HIS A 77 -1.50 -7.12 -16.42
CA HIS A 77 -1.84 -6.31 -15.24
C HIS A 77 -3.12 -6.78 -14.54
N LEU A 78 -3.97 -7.59 -15.20
CA LEU A 78 -5.14 -8.20 -14.55
C LEU A 78 -4.76 -9.21 -13.45
N VAL A 79 -3.51 -9.69 -13.42
CA VAL A 79 -2.98 -10.47 -12.29
C VAL A 79 -3.05 -9.68 -10.98
N GLN A 80 -3.18 -8.35 -11.03
CA GLN A 80 -3.42 -7.53 -9.83
C GLN A 80 -4.75 -7.86 -9.14
N LEU A 81 -5.78 -8.33 -9.86
CA LEU A 81 -7.08 -8.68 -9.28
C LEU A 81 -7.01 -9.79 -8.22
N PRO A 82 -6.48 -11.00 -8.50
CA PRO A 82 -6.33 -12.02 -7.47
C PRO A 82 -5.39 -11.58 -6.34
N VAL A 83 -4.39 -10.76 -6.64
CA VAL A 83 -3.46 -10.24 -5.62
C VAL A 83 -4.16 -9.32 -4.63
N VAL A 84 -5.00 -8.40 -5.11
CA VAL A 84 -5.71 -7.48 -4.20
C VAL A 84 -6.78 -8.18 -3.39
N LEU A 85 -7.38 -9.26 -3.92
CA LEU A 85 -8.26 -10.15 -3.16
C LEU A 85 -7.51 -10.80 -1.99
N VAL A 86 -6.34 -11.39 -2.25
CA VAL A 86 -5.50 -11.97 -1.20
C VAL A 86 -5.09 -10.92 -0.17
N LEU A 87 -4.70 -9.73 -0.61
CA LEU A 87 -4.36 -8.62 0.29
C LEU A 87 -5.55 -8.22 1.16
N GLY A 88 -6.74 -8.05 0.59
CA GLY A 88 -7.94 -7.69 1.33
C GLY A 88 -8.31 -8.73 2.38
N ILE A 89 -8.25 -10.02 2.04
CA ILE A 89 -8.47 -11.12 2.99
C ILE A 89 -7.44 -11.07 4.13
N PHE A 90 -6.16 -10.81 3.83
CA PHE A 90 -5.14 -10.66 4.87
C PHE A 90 -5.36 -9.43 5.76
N ILE A 91 -5.85 -8.32 5.20
CA ILE A 91 -6.21 -7.14 5.98
C ILE A 91 -7.34 -7.49 6.95
N ASP A 92 -8.42 -8.13 6.49
CA ASP A 92 -9.53 -8.51 7.36
C ASP A 92 -9.12 -9.53 8.42
N LEU A 93 -8.31 -10.52 8.04
CA LEU A 93 -7.76 -11.50 8.98
C LEU A 93 -6.94 -10.82 10.06
N THR A 94 -6.02 -9.93 9.69
CA THR A 94 -5.19 -9.22 10.68
C THR A 94 -6.00 -8.23 11.50
N MET A 95 -6.98 -7.52 10.92
CA MET A 95 -7.91 -6.66 11.66
C MET A 95 -8.71 -7.45 12.70
N TYR A 96 -9.15 -8.66 12.36
CA TYR A 96 -9.81 -9.57 13.30
C TYR A 96 -8.88 -10.00 14.43
N MET A 97 -7.63 -10.39 14.11
CA MET A 97 -6.62 -10.76 15.12
C MET A 97 -6.29 -9.63 16.09
N PHE A 98 -6.38 -8.37 15.64
CA PHE A 98 -6.09 -7.18 16.46
C PHE A 98 -7.36 -6.45 16.93
N SER A 99 -8.53 -7.11 16.86
CA SER A 99 -9.82 -6.51 17.21
C SER A 99 -9.82 -5.91 18.62
N ASP A 100 -9.32 -6.64 19.62
CA ASP A 100 -9.28 -6.23 21.03
C ASP A 100 -8.14 -5.26 21.41
N VAL A 101 -7.25 -4.93 20.45
CA VAL A 101 -6.11 -4.05 20.72
C VAL A 101 -6.55 -2.59 20.67
N HIS A 102 -6.55 -1.94 21.83
CA HIS A 102 -6.79 -0.50 21.96
C HIS A 102 -5.54 0.21 22.49
N ILE A 103 -5.01 1.13 21.69
CA ILE A 103 -3.79 1.89 22.03
C ILE A 103 -4.23 3.28 22.49
N SER A 104 -4.23 3.53 23.81
CA SER A 104 -4.63 4.83 24.39
C SER A 104 -3.46 5.80 24.57
N ASN A 105 -2.25 5.29 24.75
CA ASN A 105 -1.06 6.10 25.00
C ASN A 105 -0.53 6.72 23.69
N TYR A 106 -0.48 8.05 23.63
CA TYR A 106 -0.01 8.80 22.46
C TYR A 106 1.43 8.41 22.05
N ILE A 107 2.35 8.24 23.00
CA ILE A 107 3.75 7.86 22.67
C ILE A 107 3.77 6.48 22.01
N LEU A 108 2.98 5.55 22.54
CA LEU A 108 2.88 4.20 21.98
C LEU A 108 2.24 4.21 20.59
N GLN A 109 1.24 5.06 20.37
CA GLN A 109 0.65 5.27 19.05
C GLN A 109 1.68 5.79 18.04
N VAL A 110 2.56 6.73 18.41
CA VAL A 110 3.64 7.21 17.52
C VAL A 110 4.59 6.08 17.18
N LEU A 111 5.07 5.35 18.19
CA LEU A 111 6.03 4.26 18.01
C LEU A 111 5.46 3.15 17.13
N LEU A 112 4.20 2.77 17.34
CA LEU A 112 3.52 1.76 16.53
C LEU A 112 3.21 2.26 15.12
N CYS A 113 2.95 3.56 14.93
CA CYS A 113 2.78 4.16 13.61
C CYS A 113 4.11 4.19 12.83
N LEU A 114 5.23 4.44 13.50
CA LEU A 114 6.55 4.35 12.87
C LEU A 114 6.88 2.89 12.51
N PHE A 115 6.59 1.97 13.42
CA PHE A 115 6.80 0.54 13.18
C PHE A 115 5.92 0.00 12.05
N SER A 116 4.67 0.44 11.95
CA SER A 116 3.79 0.09 10.83
C SER A 116 4.33 0.59 9.50
N CYS A 117 4.91 1.80 9.44
CA CYS A 117 5.56 2.31 8.24
C CYS A 117 6.74 1.43 7.80
N VAL A 118 7.53 0.91 8.74
CA VAL A 118 8.62 -0.03 8.46
C VAL A 118 8.08 -1.34 7.89
N LEU A 119 7.03 -1.91 8.50
CA LEU A 119 6.41 -3.15 8.03
C LEU A 119 5.79 -3.00 6.66
N ILE A 120 5.05 -1.91 6.40
CA ILE A 120 4.48 -1.62 5.08
C ILE A 120 5.61 -1.47 4.06
N GLY A 121 6.64 -0.68 4.36
CA GLY A 121 7.78 -0.49 3.47
C GLY A 121 8.54 -1.79 3.16
N PHE A 122 8.67 -2.68 4.16
CA PHE A 122 9.29 -3.99 3.98
C PHE A 122 8.40 -4.94 3.15
N GLY A 123 7.09 -4.93 3.39
CA GLY A 123 6.11 -5.69 2.60
C GLY A 123 6.13 -5.27 1.12
N VAL A 124 6.15 -3.96 0.84
CA VAL A 124 6.30 -3.41 -0.52
C VAL A 124 7.64 -3.83 -1.11
N PHE A 125 8.73 -3.76 -0.36
CA PHE A 125 10.04 -4.21 -0.83
C PHE A 125 10.03 -5.70 -1.26
N LEU A 126 9.46 -6.60 -0.45
CA LEU A 126 9.36 -8.02 -0.79
C LEU A 126 8.45 -8.26 -2.01
N GLU A 127 7.36 -7.52 -2.08
CA GLU A 127 6.44 -7.53 -3.22
C GLU A 127 7.16 -7.15 -4.52
N VAL A 128 7.83 -6.00 -4.57
CA VAL A 128 8.64 -5.55 -5.72
C VAL A 128 9.74 -6.56 -6.06
N LYS A 129 10.43 -7.12 -5.05
CA LYS A 129 11.55 -8.06 -5.25
C LYS A 129 11.10 -9.41 -5.85
N SER A 130 9.85 -9.81 -5.62
CA SER A 130 9.30 -11.05 -6.15
C SER A 130 9.15 -11.06 -7.67
N LYS A 131 9.06 -9.88 -8.31
CA LYS A 131 8.83 -9.69 -9.75
C LYS A 131 7.59 -10.42 -10.29
N ILE A 132 6.55 -10.60 -9.49
CA ILE A 132 5.28 -11.20 -9.93
C ILE A 132 4.37 -10.15 -10.55
N THR A 133 4.01 -9.14 -9.76
CA THR A 133 3.22 -7.99 -10.18
C THR A 133 3.45 -6.83 -9.21
N TYR A 134 2.94 -5.66 -9.55
CA TYR A 134 2.89 -4.50 -8.68
C TYR A 134 1.48 -4.31 -8.11
N LEU A 135 1.33 -3.89 -6.85
CA LEU A 135 0.04 -3.45 -6.33
C LEU A 135 -0.52 -2.29 -7.18
N PRO A 136 -1.85 -2.15 -7.30
CA PRO A 136 -2.45 -1.12 -8.15
C PRO A 136 -2.07 0.32 -7.83
N GLY A 137 -1.77 0.65 -6.56
CA GLY A 137 -1.24 1.98 -6.22
C GLY A 137 0.08 2.28 -6.92
N GLU A 138 0.97 1.29 -6.97
CA GLU A 138 2.28 1.43 -7.62
C GLU A 138 2.19 1.27 -9.13
N GLY A 139 1.29 0.39 -9.59
CA GLY A 139 0.92 0.29 -11.00
C GLY A 139 0.37 1.61 -11.56
N LEU A 140 -0.41 2.37 -10.78
CA LEU A 140 -0.91 3.69 -11.18
C LEU A 140 0.20 4.74 -11.26
N ALA A 141 1.11 4.76 -10.29
CA ALA A 141 2.27 5.65 -10.34
C ALA A 141 3.16 5.34 -11.55
N MET A 142 3.39 4.07 -11.85
CA MET A 142 4.12 3.61 -13.04
C MET A 142 3.39 4.00 -14.33
N ALA A 143 2.08 3.78 -14.39
CA ALA A 143 1.25 4.17 -15.52
C ALA A 143 1.36 5.66 -15.87
N ILE A 144 1.33 6.52 -14.85
CA ILE A 144 1.50 7.97 -15.01
C ILE A 144 2.94 8.31 -15.41
N SER A 145 3.94 7.66 -14.78
CA SER A 145 5.36 7.83 -15.12
C SER A 145 5.61 7.56 -16.61
N ASP A 146 5.09 6.43 -17.12
CA ASP A 146 5.29 5.98 -18.49
C ASP A 146 4.50 6.83 -19.50
N THR A 147 3.29 7.25 -19.16
CA THR A 147 2.41 8.00 -20.08
C THR A 147 2.83 9.47 -20.21
N PHE A 148 3.34 10.06 -19.13
CA PHE A 148 3.70 11.48 -19.07
C PHE A 148 5.22 11.74 -19.03
N GLU A 149 6.04 10.70 -19.21
CA GLU A 149 7.51 10.75 -19.18
C GLU A 149 8.07 11.46 -17.94
N LYS A 150 7.40 11.27 -16.79
CA LYS A 150 7.84 11.81 -15.51
C LYS A 150 8.67 10.78 -14.75
N GLU A 151 9.50 11.25 -13.82
CA GLU A 151 10.20 10.36 -12.89
C GLU A 151 9.18 9.63 -12.00
N PHE A 152 9.35 8.31 -11.85
CA PHE A 152 8.48 7.46 -11.04
C PHE A 152 8.25 8.01 -9.63
N GLY A 153 9.31 8.52 -8.98
CA GLY A 153 9.19 9.12 -7.65
C GLY A 153 8.23 10.32 -7.60
N LYS A 154 8.27 11.19 -8.61
CA LYS A 154 7.36 12.35 -8.70
C LYS A 154 5.93 11.92 -9.02
N ALA A 155 5.76 10.93 -9.90
CA ALA A 155 4.46 10.36 -10.22
C ALA A 155 3.82 9.71 -8.97
N LYS A 156 4.61 8.95 -8.21
CA LYS A 156 4.18 8.32 -6.96
C LYS A 156 3.73 9.34 -5.92
N VAL A 157 4.52 10.39 -5.68
CA VAL A 157 4.12 11.46 -4.76
C VAL A 157 2.82 12.12 -5.23
N GLY A 158 2.65 12.37 -6.53
CA GLY A 158 1.41 12.91 -7.08
C GLY A 158 0.19 12.01 -6.84
N VAL A 159 0.34 10.69 -7.04
CA VAL A 159 -0.70 9.70 -6.74
C VAL A 159 -1.03 9.70 -5.26
N ASP A 160 -0.03 9.61 -4.38
CA ASP A 160 -0.25 9.57 -2.94
C ASP A 160 -0.92 10.85 -2.42
N VAL A 161 -0.50 12.03 -2.91
CA VAL A 161 -1.14 13.31 -2.58
C VAL A 161 -2.58 13.35 -3.06
N SER A 162 -2.87 12.84 -4.27
CA SER A 162 -4.25 12.78 -4.77
C SER A 162 -5.14 11.87 -3.93
N MET A 163 -4.62 10.73 -3.45
CA MET A 163 -5.34 9.81 -2.58
C MET A 163 -5.62 10.44 -1.21
N VAL A 164 -4.65 11.15 -0.63
CA VAL A 164 -4.86 11.89 0.63
C VAL A 164 -5.91 12.98 0.44
N ALA A 165 -5.85 13.74 -0.66
CA ALA A 165 -6.84 14.79 -0.94
C ALA A 165 -8.25 14.21 -1.09
N VAL A 166 -8.42 13.11 -1.85
CA VAL A 166 -9.71 12.41 -1.98
C VAL A 166 -10.19 11.88 -0.63
N GLY A 167 -9.29 11.35 0.20
CA GLY A 167 -9.59 10.92 1.55
C GLY A 167 -10.10 12.08 2.42
N ILE A 168 -9.44 13.23 2.42
CA ILE A 168 -9.83 14.41 3.20
C ILE A 168 -11.20 14.91 2.77
N ILE A 169 -11.42 15.06 1.46
CA ILE A 169 -12.70 15.49 0.90
C ILE A 169 -13.80 14.51 1.29
N SER A 170 -13.56 13.19 1.15
CA SER A 170 -14.51 12.15 1.54
C SER A 170 -14.80 12.20 3.05
N SER A 171 -13.79 12.44 3.89
CA SER A 171 -13.93 12.50 5.34
C SER A 171 -14.87 13.65 5.74
N PHE A 172 -14.69 14.83 5.16
CA PHE A 172 -15.60 15.96 5.39
C PHE A 172 -17.01 15.72 4.87
N ILE A 173 -17.18 15.14 3.67
CA ILE A 173 -18.50 14.90 3.07
C ILE A 173 -19.30 13.84 3.85
N PHE A 174 -18.67 12.73 4.25
CA PHE A 174 -19.38 11.59 4.82
C PHE A 174 -19.44 11.59 6.35
N LEU A 175 -18.41 12.14 7.01
CA LEU A 175 -18.26 12.07 8.47
C LEU A 175 -18.41 13.43 9.15
N ASN A 176 -18.42 14.54 8.39
CA ASN A 176 -18.40 15.92 8.91
C ASN A 176 -17.24 16.22 9.89
N GLN A 177 -16.26 15.33 9.98
CA GLN A 177 -15.09 15.43 10.83
C GLN A 177 -13.91 14.74 10.14
N LEU A 178 -12.69 15.23 10.40
CA LEU A 178 -11.47 14.66 9.85
C LEU A 178 -11.11 13.39 10.63
N GLN A 179 -11.62 12.25 10.20
CA GLN A 179 -11.39 10.96 10.85
C GLN A 179 -10.51 10.05 10.00
N GLY A 180 -9.44 9.51 10.61
CA GLY A 180 -8.47 8.61 9.96
C GLY A 180 -7.29 9.29 9.27
N ILE A 181 -7.41 10.58 8.96
CA ILE A 181 -6.36 11.38 8.31
C ILE A 181 -5.89 12.41 9.32
N ARG A 182 -4.64 12.30 9.74
CA ARG A 182 -4.01 13.23 10.69
C ARG A 182 -2.56 13.43 10.27
N GLU A 183 -1.76 14.08 11.11
CA GLU A 183 -0.32 14.27 10.90
C GLU A 183 0.41 12.97 10.53
N GLY A 184 0.02 11.84 11.13
CA GLY A 184 0.61 10.53 10.84
C GLY A 184 0.45 10.07 9.39
N THR A 185 -0.56 10.54 8.66
CA THR A 185 -0.72 10.23 7.22
C THR A 185 0.34 10.95 6.38
N ILE A 186 0.66 12.20 6.72
CA ILE A 186 1.72 12.98 6.05
C ILE A 186 3.08 12.34 6.35
N PHE A 187 3.34 12.00 7.62
CA PHE A 187 4.56 11.27 8.00
C PHE A 187 4.66 9.90 7.31
N ALA A 188 3.57 9.14 7.26
CA ALA A 188 3.54 7.83 6.61
C ALA A 188 3.83 7.93 5.11
N ALA A 189 3.29 8.94 4.41
CA ALA A 189 3.57 9.15 2.99
C ALA A 189 5.07 9.32 2.72
N ILE A 190 5.77 10.10 3.55
CA ILE A 190 7.21 10.36 3.42
C ILE A 190 8.02 9.14 3.85
N LEU A 191 7.69 8.56 5.01
CA LEU A 191 8.46 7.48 5.64
C LEU A 191 8.36 6.17 4.87
N VAL A 192 7.17 5.79 4.39
CA VAL A 192 7.00 4.56 3.61
C VAL A 192 7.85 4.63 2.34
N GLY A 193 7.83 5.75 1.62
CA GLY A 193 8.68 5.96 0.45
C GLY A 193 10.18 5.91 0.79
N PHE A 194 10.58 6.50 1.91
CA PHE A 194 11.96 6.43 2.40
C PHE A 194 12.40 5.00 2.72
N PHE A 195 11.59 4.23 3.46
CA PHE A 195 11.92 2.84 3.83
C PHE A 195 12.00 1.92 2.62
N VAL A 196 11.08 2.05 1.65
CA VAL A 196 11.16 1.29 0.39
C VAL A 196 12.47 1.59 -0.34
N LYS A 197 12.88 2.87 -0.42
CA LYS A 197 14.15 3.26 -1.03
C LYS A 197 15.37 2.71 -0.26
N LEU A 198 15.32 2.75 1.07
CA LEU A 198 16.37 2.24 1.95
C LEU A 198 16.55 0.72 1.75
N PHE A 199 15.48 -0.06 1.80
CA PHE A 199 15.53 -1.51 1.61
C PHE A 199 16.01 -1.90 0.20
N ASN A 200 15.57 -1.17 -0.83
CA ASN A 200 16.08 -1.37 -2.18
C ASN A 200 17.59 -1.08 -2.28
N LYS A 201 18.08 0.01 -1.66
CA LYS A 201 19.51 0.35 -1.64
C LYS A 201 20.35 -0.70 -0.91
N ILE A 202 19.90 -1.18 0.25
CA ILE A 202 20.57 -2.23 1.03
C ILE A 202 20.63 -3.55 0.23
N SER A 203 19.54 -3.91 -0.45
CA SER A 203 19.53 -5.13 -1.26
C SER A 203 20.41 -5.01 -2.51
N LEU A 204 20.48 -3.84 -3.15
CA LEU A 204 21.37 -3.60 -4.29
C LEU A 204 22.85 -3.57 -3.87
N SER A 205 23.18 -2.99 -2.71
CA SER A 205 24.57 -2.98 -2.20
C SER A 205 25.05 -4.37 -1.77
N SER A 206 24.14 -5.24 -1.30
CA SER A 206 24.45 -6.64 -0.97
C SER A 206 24.62 -7.53 -2.23
N ILE A 207 24.02 -7.13 -3.36
CA ILE A 207 24.00 -7.93 -4.61
C ILE A 207 25.08 -7.49 -5.61
N SER A 208 25.81 -6.40 -5.36
CA SER A 208 26.89 -5.94 -6.25
C SER A 208 28.13 -6.84 -6.26
N ASN A 209 28.19 -7.93 -5.49
CA ASN A 209 29.42 -8.76 -5.44
C ASN A 209 29.25 -10.27 -5.61
N LYS A 210 28.10 -10.76 -6.09
CA LYS A 210 27.98 -12.13 -6.61
C LYS A 210 26.59 -12.35 -7.25
N ILE A 211 26.58 -12.76 -8.53
CA ILE A 211 25.52 -13.54 -9.21
C ILE A 211 24.53 -12.81 -10.16
N TRP A 212 24.76 -11.59 -10.68
CA TRP A 212 23.77 -10.98 -11.61
C TRP A 212 24.31 -10.35 -12.90
N ILE A 213 25.26 -11.01 -13.55
CA ILE A 213 25.46 -10.87 -15.00
C ILE A 213 25.38 -12.28 -15.61
N ARG A 214 24.15 -12.71 -15.92
CA ARG A 214 23.78 -13.56 -17.06
C ARG A 214 22.29 -13.88 -17.03
#